data_AF-A0A1G2YH21-F1
#
_entry.id   AF-A0A1G2YH21-F1
#
_cell.length_a   1.000
_cell.length_b   1.000
_cell.length_c   1.000
_cell.angle_alpha   90.00
_cell.angle_beta   90.00
_cell.angle_gamma   90.00
#
_symmetry.space_group_name_H-M   'P 1'
#
loop_
_entity.id
_entity.type
_entity.pdbx_description
1 polymer ?
#
loop_
_entity_poly.entity_id
_entity_poly.type
_entity_poly.pdbx_seq_one_letter_code
_entity_poly.pdbx_strand_id
1 'polypeptide(L)'
;MRHLFGLCIVIFLGIIMFCESAKSNVEINEPVMAYKMGVHSAVTPVPVADEWWKSRHQKIVEQTGKRAVDLIFVGDSITQCWEEVGKEVWQKYYVKRNSLNLGFSGDRTQHVLWRLEHGEISNISPKLAVVLIGTNNSNKNDYTPKQISDGIVAICKKLREDLLGTKILLISILPRGEKPSLQREKNIEASRLASVIADNKWIYYLDCGENFWLVMV
;
A
#
# COMPACT_ATOMS: atom_id res chain seq x y z
N MET A 1 20.32 11.34 -4.53
CA MET A 1 19.31 12.37 -4.87
C MET A 1 18.63 12.16 -6.22
N ARG A 2 19.32 11.83 -7.33
CA ARG A 2 18.66 11.59 -8.63
C ARG A 2 17.72 10.37 -8.69
N HIS A 3 17.98 9.33 -7.89
CA HIS A 3 17.23 8.06 -7.96
C HIS A 3 15.89 8.07 -7.21
N LEU A 4 15.74 8.82 -6.10
CA LEU A 4 14.44 8.97 -5.41
C LEU A 4 13.46 9.88 -6.20
N PHE A 5 13.99 10.80 -7.01
CA PHE A 5 13.18 11.64 -7.90
C PHE A 5 12.50 10.79 -8.99
N GLY A 6 13.17 9.75 -9.50
CA GLY A 6 12.61 8.79 -10.45
C GLY A 6 11.41 8.01 -9.86
N LEU A 7 11.53 7.56 -8.61
CA LEU A 7 10.47 6.85 -7.88
C LEU A 7 9.18 7.68 -7.77
N CYS A 8 9.33 8.98 -7.48
CA CYS A 8 8.21 9.91 -7.36
C CYS A 8 7.53 10.20 -8.71
N ILE A 9 8.29 10.19 -9.81
CA ILE A 9 7.77 10.48 -11.16
C ILE A 9 6.93 9.32 -11.71
N VAL A 10 7.20 8.06 -11.33
CA VAL A 10 6.47 6.93 -11.94
C VAL A 10 5.21 6.54 -11.16
N ILE A 11 5.19 6.68 -9.82
CA ILE A 11 3.90 6.64 -9.08
C ILE A 11 2.98 7.76 -9.62
N PHE A 12 3.56 8.89 -10.00
CA PHE A 12 2.85 9.99 -10.65
C PHE A 12 2.28 9.63 -12.04
N LEU A 13 3.01 8.88 -12.90
CA LEU A 13 2.49 8.44 -14.20
C LEU A 13 1.40 7.36 -14.10
N GLY A 14 1.53 6.40 -13.18
CA GLY A 14 0.54 5.34 -12.97
C GLY A 14 -0.82 5.86 -12.51
N ILE A 15 -0.85 6.96 -11.75
CA ILE A 15 -2.09 7.59 -11.26
C ILE A 15 -2.77 8.45 -12.35
N ILE A 16 -2.03 9.02 -13.31
CA ILE A 16 -2.61 9.80 -14.42
C ILE A 16 -3.35 8.89 -15.42
N MET A 17 -2.78 7.74 -15.76
CA MET A 17 -3.38 6.79 -16.71
C MET A 17 -4.68 6.13 -16.21
N PHE A 18 -4.96 6.22 -14.92
CA PHE A 18 -6.12 5.58 -14.29
C PHE A 18 -7.46 6.31 -14.53
N CYS A 19 -7.41 7.55 -15.06
CA CYS A 19 -8.60 8.40 -15.18
C CYS A 19 -9.53 8.09 -16.37
N GLU A 20 -9.20 7.18 -17.29
CA GLU A 20 -9.87 7.14 -18.62
C GLU A 20 -10.67 5.88 -18.98
N SER A 21 -10.91 4.91 -18.10
CA SER A 21 -11.82 3.81 -18.47
C SER A 21 -12.63 3.28 -17.31
N ALA A 22 -13.93 3.57 -17.35
CA ALA A 22 -14.92 2.92 -16.52
C ALA A 22 -16.20 2.67 -17.33
N LYS A 23 -16.39 1.42 -17.79
CA LYS A 23 -17.72 0.81 -17.95
C LYS A 23 -17.64 -0.70 -17.78
N SER A 24 -18.37 -1.22 -16.79
CA SER A 24 -19.45 -2.21 -16.94
C SER A 24 -19.71 -3.03 -15.66
N ASN A 25 -20.95 -3.51 -15.56
CA ASN A 25 -21.53 -4.22 -14.43
C ASN A 25 -21.16 -5.70 -14.47
N VAL A 26 -20.69 -6.25 -13.34
CA VAL A 26 -20.56 -7.71 -13.10
C VAL A 26 -20.83 -8.01 -11.63
N GLU A 27 -21.61 -9.06 -11.41
CA GLU A 27 -22.03 -9.64 -10.12
C GLU A 27 -20.86 -10.15 -9.26
N ILE A 28 -21.08 -10.09 -7.95
CA ILE A 28 -20.10 -10.42 -6.91
C ILE A 28 -20.08 -11.95 -6.76
N ASN A 29 -19.13 -12.62 -7.40
CA ASN A 29 -18.83 -14.02 -7.11
C ASN A 29 -17.66 -14.08 -6.13
N GLU A 30 -17.94 -14.37 -4.86
CA GLU A 30 -16.94 -14.79 -3.88
C GLU A 30 -16.34 -16.14 -4.30
N PRO A 31 -15.08 -16.16 -4.79
CA PRO A 31 -14.08 -16.98 -4.09
C PRO A 31 -12.63 -16.46 -4.13
N VAL A 32 -12.36 -15.20 -4.51
CA VAL A 32 -10.97 -14.73 -4.77
C VAL A 32 -10.20 -14.29 -3.49
N MET A 33 -10.86 -14.21 -2.33
CA MET A 33 -10.31 -13.61 -1.10
C MET A 33 -10.05 -14.59 0.06
N ALA A 34 -9.88 -15.88 -0.23
CA ALA A 34 -9.71 -16.90 0.79
C ALA A 34 -8.30 -16.90 1.42
N TYR A 35 -8.04 -15.96 2.32
CA TYR A 35 -7.03 -16.12 3.38
C TYR A 35 -7.74 -16.02 4.73
N LYS A 36 -7.26 -16.79 5.72
CA LYS A 36 -7.84 -16.78 7.07
C LYS A 36 -6.97 -15.92 7.97
N MET A 37 -7.58 -14.92 8.62
CA MET A 37 -6.90 -14.09 9.63
C MET A 37 -6.32 -14.97 10.74
N GLY A 38 -5.16 -14.59 11.27
CA GLY A 38 -4.51 -15.30 12.38
C GLY A 38 -3.76 -16.59 12.02
N VAL A 39 -3.66 -16.98 10.74
CA VAL A 39 -2.93 -18.18 10.32
C VAL A 39 -1.40 -18.01 10.40
N HIS A 40 -0.91 -16.77 10.27
CA HIS A 40 0.50 -16.43 10.48
C HIS A 40 0.63 -14.94 10.78
N SER A 41 1.78 -14.53 11.33
CA SER A 41 1.96 -13.16 11.84
C SER A 41 1.81 -12.05 10.80
N ALA A 42 2.07 -12.30 9.50
CA ALA A 42 1.84 -11.29 8.45
C ALA A 42 0.37 -10.90 8.24
N VAL A 43 -0.58 -11.69 8.76
CA VAL A 43 -2.04 -11.41 8.79
C VAL A 43 -2.58 -11.30 10.22
N THR A 44 -1.72 -11.08 11.21
CA THR A 44 -2.12 -10.91 12.61
C THR A 44 -1.80 -9.48 13.04
N PRO A 45 -2.80 -8.59 13.13
CA PRO A 45 -2.61 -7.19 13.49
C PRO A 45 -1.79 -7.04 14.77
N VAL A 46 -0.67 -6.32 14.69
CA VAL A 46 0.19 -6.05 15.85
C VAL A 46 0.80 -4.64 15.75
N PRO A 47 0.83 -3.87 16.84
CA PRO A 47 1.46 -2.55 16.84
C PRO A 47 2.98 -2.67 16.91
N VAL A 48 3.66 -1.58 16.56
CA VAL A 48 5.09 -1.42 16.84
C VAL A 48 5.25 -0.75 18.21
N ALA A 49 6.15 -1.26 19.05
CA ALA A 49 6.35 -0.75 20.42
C ALA A 49 7.00 0.64 20.47
N ASP A 50 7.61 1.08 19.37
CA ASP A 50 8.32 2.35 19.22
C ASP A 50 7.42 3.58 19.46
N GLU A 51 7.94 4.57 20.18
CA GLU A 51 7.18 5.76 20.58
C GLU A 51 6.95 6.74 19.43
N TRP A 52 7.89 6.85 18.49
CA TRP A 52 7.65 7.61 17.26
C TRP A 52 6.44 7.02 16.54
N TRP A 53 6.32 5.68 16.54
CA TRP A 53 5.30 4.97 15.77
C TRP A 53 3.92 5.22 16.34
N LYS A 54 3.80 5.08 17.66
CA LYS A 54 2.57 5.40 18.39
C LYS A 54 2.17 6.87 18.21
N SER A 55 3.14 7.79 18.33
CA SER A 55 2.86 9.23 18.19
C SER A 55 2.40 9.59 16.79
N ARG A 56 3.01 9.03 15.73
CA ARG A 56 2.55 9.26 14.36
C ARG A 56 1.16 8.69 14.12
N HIS A 57 0.89 7.47 14.59
CA HIS A 57 -0.42 6.85 14.47
C HIS A 57 -1.50 7.73 15.10
N GLN A 58 -1.29 8.21 16.33
CA GLN A 58 -2.21 9.13 17.00
C GLN A 58 -2.44 10.41 16.19
N LYS A 59 -1.38 11.04 15.66
CA LYS A 59 -1.51 12.25 14.82
C LYS A 59 -2.31 12.01 13.55
N ILE A 60 -2.18 10.83 12.93
CA ILE A 60 -2.95 10.48 11.74
C ILE A 60 -4.42 10.24 12.11
N VAL A 61 -4.69 9.47 13.16
CA VAL A 61 -6.05 9.25 13.67
C VAL A 61 -6.72 10.58 13.99
N GLU A 62 -6.01 11.51 14.62
CA GLU A 62 -6.51 12.85 14.90
C GLU A 62 -6.85 13.67 13.64
N GLN A 63 -6.27 13.37 12.48
CA GLN A 63 -6.61 14.04 11.22
C GLN A 63 -7.83 13.43 10.55
N THR A 64 -8.12 12.15 10.81
CA THR A 64 -9.34 11.48 10.30
C THR A 64 -10.58 12.16 10.88
N GLY A 65 -11.60 12.36 10.05
CA GLY A 65 -12.84 13.07 10.43
C GLY A 65 -12.73 14.59 10.60
N LYS A 66 -11.53 15.20 10.64
CA LYS A 66 -11.37 16.67 10.71
C LYS A 66 -11.43 17.36 9.36
N ARG A 67 -11.25 16.63 8.26
CA ARG A 67 -11.32 17.15 6.88
C ARG A 67 -11.77 16.07 5.92
N ALA A 68 -12.20 16.49 4.73
CA ALA A 68 -12.40 15.58 3.62
C ALA A 68 -11.07 14.87 3.26
N VAL A 69 -11.17 13.58 2.96
CA VAL A 69 -10.07 12.74 2.48
C VAL A 69 -10.59 11.98 1.27
N ASP A 70 -10.12 12.34 0.07
CA ASP A 70 -10.52 11.69 -1.19
C ASP A 70 -9.49 10.64 -1.65
N LEU A 71 -8.26 10.68 -1.13
CA LEU A 71 -7.15 9.84 -1.56
C LEU A 71 -6.30 9.45 -0.35
N ILE A 72 -6.05 8.16 -0.15
CA ILE A 72 -5.10 7.68 0.86
C ILE A 72 -3.95 6.92 0.21
N PHE A 73 -2.75 7.09 0.76
CA PHE A 73 -1.60 6.24 0.43
C PHE A 73 -1.27 5.41 1.65
N VAL A 74 -1.30 4.09 1.52
CA VAL A 74 -1.09 3.12 2.59
C VAL A 74 0.20 2.36 2.32
N GLY A 75 1.13 2.38 3.27
CA GLY A 75 2.38 1.65 3.07
C GLY A 75 3.45 1.86 4.14
N ASP A 76 4.68 1.63 3.71
CA ASP A 76 5.88 1.70 4.54
C ASP A 76 6.68 3.01 4.35
N SER A 77 8.00 2.96 4.54
CA SER A 77 8.92 4.09 4.34
C SER A 77 8.81 4.72 2.96
N ILE A 78 8.59 3.92 1.91
CA ILE A 78 8.47 4.44 0.54
C ILE A 78 7.26 5.38 0.44
N THR A 79 6.17 5.02 1.10
CA THR A 79 4.98 5.84 1.18
C THR A 79 5.19 7.04 2.10
N GLN A 80 5.85 6.86 3.24
CA GLN A 80 6.16 7.97 4.15
C GLN A 80 7.03 9.05 3.47
N CYS A 81 7.98 8.66 2.61
CA CYS A 81 8.91 9.58 1.94
C CYS A 81 8.22 10.67 1.11
N TRP A 82 6.93 10.56 0.78
CA TRP A 82 6.16 11.66 0.17
C TRP A 82 6.07 12.92 1.04
N GLU A 83 6.25 12.81 2.35
CA GLU A 83 6.27 13.96 3.27
C GLU A 83 7.59 14.72 3.24
N GLU A 84 8.66 14.06 2.78
CA GLU A 84 10.02 14.57 2.78
C GLU A 84 10.56 14.64 1.36
N VAL A 85 11.21 13.56 0.89
CA VAL A 85 11.88 13.55 -0.41
C VAL A 85 10.92 13.77 -1.58
N GLY A 86 9.70 13.24 -1.49
CA GLY A 86 8.66 13.39 -2.50
C GLY A 86 7.80 14.65 -2.31
N LYS A 87 8.10 15.53 -1.36
CA LYS A 87 7.22 16.63 -0.94
C LYS A 87 6.80 17.54 -2.08
N GLU A 88 7.71 17.92 -2.98
CA GLU A 88 7.37 18.81 -4.10
C GLU A 88 6.35 18.17 -5.05
N VAL A 89 6.55 16.89 -5.37
CA VAL A 89 5.63 16.11 -6.21
C VAL A 89 4.29 15.93 -5.49
N TRP A 90 4.31 15.66 -4.18
CA TRP A 90 3.10 15.56 -3.37
C TRP A 90 2.29 16.85 -3.34
N GLN A 91 2.95 17.99 -3.13
CA GLN A 91 2.32 19.31 -3.16
C GLN A 91 1.71 19.62 -4.53
N LYS A 92 2.45 19.31 -5.61
CA LYS A 92 2.00 19.59 -6.96
C LYS A 92 0.78 18.76 -7.37
N TYR A 93 0.74 17.49 -6.98
CA TYR A 93 -0.22 16.54 -7.52
C TYR A 93 -1.23 16.00 -6.50
N TYR A 94 -0.86 15.72 -5.25
CA TYR A 94 -1.75 14.99 -4.35
C TYR A 94 -2.51 15.90 -3.38
N VAL A 95 -1.92 17.02 -2.94
CA VAL A 95 -2.57 17.93 -1.98
C VAL A 95 -3.94 18.43 -2.44
N LYS A 96 -4.08 18.81 -3.72
CA LYS A 96 -5.35 19.26 -4.30
C LYS A 96 -6.42 18.15 -4.41
N ARG A 97 -6.04 16.90 -4.16
CA ARG A 97 -6.92 15.71 -4.16
C ARG A 97 -7.27 15.30 -2.72
N ASN A 98 -7.19 16.21 -1.75
CA ASN A 98 -7.46 15.95 -0.34
C ASN A 98 -6.71 14.73 0.21
N SER A 99 -5.48 14.51 -0.27
CA SER A 99 -4.73 13.29 0.02
C SER A 99 -4.29 13.16 1.48
N LEU A 100 -4.23 11.95 2.01
CA LEU A 100 -3.65 11.62 3.31
C LEU A 100 -2.58 10.53 3.16
N ASN A 101 -1.43 10.71 3.82
CA ASN A 101 -0.33 9.78 3.79
C ASN A 101 -0.35 8.90 5.05
N LEU A 102 -0.60 7.60 4.87
CA LEU A 102 -0.65 6.55 5.89
C LEU A 102 0.61 5.66 5.83
N GLY A 103 1.74 6.23 5.41
CA GLY A 103 3.05 5.58 5.32
C GLY A 103 3.83 5.64 6.62
N PHE A 104 4.47 4.53 7.00
CA PHE A 104 5.27 4.40 8.22
C PHE A 104 6.58 3.66 7.93
N SER A 105 7.73 4.27 8.22
CA SER A 105 9.02 3.62 8.02
C SER A 105 9.12 2.32 8.81
N GLY A 106 9.63 1.28 8.15
CA GLY A 106 9.79 -0.06 8.74
C GLY A 106 8.51 -0.90 8.79
N ASP A 107 7.35 -0.36 8.41
CA ASP A 107 6.11 -1.12 8.50
C ASP A 107 6.09 -2.37 7.63
N ARG A 108 5.48 -3.40 8.21
CA ARG A 108 5.16 -4.68 7.61
C ARG A 108 3.65 -4.79 7.47
N THR A 109 3.16 -5.75 6.71
CA THR A 109 1.72 -5.94 6.45
C THR A 109 0.88 -5.96 7.73
N GLN A 110 1.36 -6.64 8.77
CA GLN A 110 0.63 -6.75 10.03
C GLN A 110 0.57 -5.47 10.87
N HIS A 111 1.52 -4.54 10.69
CA HIS A 111 1.48 -3.24 11.34
C HIS A 111 0.44 -2.34 10.64
N VAL A 112 0.38 -2.41 9.30
CA VAL A 112 -0.66 -1.71 8.52
C VAL A 112 -2.04 -2.20 8.92
N LEU A 113 -2.25 -3.52 8.98
CA LEU A 113 -3.54 -4.08 9.41
C LEU A 113 -3.98 -3.53 10.77
N TRP A 114 -3.04 -3.51 11.74
CA TRP A 114 -3.32 -2.94 13.05
C TRP A 114 -3.73 -1.47 12.95
N ARG A 115 -2.98 -0.64 12.22
CA ARG A 115 -3.28 0.79 12.07
C ARG A 115 -4.65 1.04 11.44
N LEU A 116 -5.03 0.26 10.43
CA LEU A 116 -6.35 0.34 9.80
C LEU A 116 -7.46 -0.03 10.79
N GLU A 117 -7.28 -1.08 11.60
CA GLU A 117 -8.22 -1.48 12.65
C GLU A 117 -8.31 -0.48 13.81
N HIS A 118 -7.27 0.34 14.01
CA HIS A 118 -7.15 1.27 15.15
C HIS A 118 -7.35 2.73 14.74
N GLY A 119 -8.13 2.96 13.68
CA GLY A 119 -8.78 4.25 13.44
C GLY A 119 -8.19 5.11 12.33
N GLU A 120 -7.14 4.68 11.63
CA GLU A 120 -6.56 5.49 10.54
C GLU A 120 -7.48 5.65 9.33
N ILE A 121 -8.52 4.82 9.23
CA ILE A 121 -9.55 4.90 8.20
C ILE A 121 -10.95 5.15 8.77
N SER A 122 -11.05 5.47 10.07
CA SER A 122 -12.33 5.83 10.68
C SER A 122 -12.82 7.17 10.15
N ASN A 123 -14.12 7.29 9.87
CA ASN A 123 -14.78 8.54 9.50
C ASN A 123 -14.19 9.24 8.25
N ILE A 124 -13.64 8.46 7.32
CA ILE A 124 -13.24 8.93 5.98
C ILE A 124 -13.91 8.07 4.91
N SER A 125 -14.02 8.59 3.69
CA SER A 125 -14.56 7.87 2.54
C SER A 125 -13.78 8.24 1.28
N PRO A 126 -12.51 7.81 1.17
CA PRO A 126 -11.69 8.15 0.03
C PRO A 126 -12.22 7.50 -1.24
N LYS A 127 -11.99 8.14 -2.38
CA LYS A 127 -12.31 7.58 -3.69
C LYS A 127 -11.29 6.53 -4.11
N LEU A 128 -10.04 6.70 -3.67
CA LEU A 128 -8.91 5.83 -4.02
C LEU A 128 -7.99 5.59 -2.82
N ALA A 129 -7.57 4.34 -2.64
CA ALA A 129 -6.47 3.93 -1.79
C ALA A 129 -5.32 3.39 -2.65
N VAL A 130 -4.13 3.97 -2.51
CA VAL A 130 -2.90 3.48 -3.14
C VAL A 130 -2.18 2.62 -2.10
N VAL A 131 -1.94 1.34 -2.41
CA VAL A 131 -1.31 0.39 -1.48
C VAL A 131 0.05 -0.02 -2.02
N LEU A 132 1.10 0.23 -1.24
CA LEU A 132 2.46 -0.23 -1.50
C LEU A 132 3.10 -0.68 -0.18
N ILE A 133 3.19 -1.99 0.04
CA ILE A 133 3.64 -2.59 1.29
C ILE A 133 4.21 -3.99 1.06
N GLY A 134 4.97 -4.50 2.03
CA GLY A 134 5.43 -5.89 2.06
C GLY A 134 6.94 -6.03 1.87
N THR A 135 7.63 -4.96 1.45
CA THR A 135 9.08 -5.00 1.28
C THR A 135 9.76 -5.32 2.61
N ASN A 136 9.34 -4.73 3.74
CA ASN A 136 9.96 -5.04 5.04
C ASN A 136 9.69 -6.46 5.55
N ASN A 137 8.67 -7.17 5.02
CA ASN A 137 8.44 -8.57 5.30
C ASN A 137 9.42 -9.49 4.53
N SER A 138 9.99 -9.06 3.41
CA SER A 138 10.90 -9.89 2.62
C SER A 138 12.34 -9.94 3.14
N ASN A 139 12.62 -9.31 4.29
CA ASN A 139 13.91 -9.35 4.95
C ASN A 139 14.29 -10.78 5.37
N LYS A 140 15.50 -11.21 5.00
CA LYS A 140 16.08 -12.52 5.36
C LYS A 140 15.07 -13.66 5.17
N ASN A 141 14.82 -14.49 6.18
CA ASN A 141 13.88 -15.60 6.12
C ASN A 141 12.63 -15.33 6.97
N ASP A 142 12.31 -14.05 7.22
CA ASP A 142 11.22 -13.66 8.11
C ASP A 142 9.86 -14.16 7.60
N TYR A 143 9.63 -14.07 6.29
CA TYR A 143 8.37 -14.49 5.64
C TYR A 143 8.60 -15.10 4.26
N THR A 144 7.78 -16.10 3.94
CA THR A 144 7.66 -16.65 2.58
C THR A 144 6.88 -15.70 1.66
N PRO A 145 7.06 -15.76 0.33
CA PRO A 145 6.26 -14.97 -0.61
C PRO A 145 4.75 -15.09 -0.40
N LYS A 146 4.26 -16.30 -0.10
CA LYS A 146 2.85 -16.55 0.17
C LYS A 146 2.35 -15.80 1.41
N GLN A 147 3.11 -15.82 2.51
CA GLN A 147 2.73 -15.08 3.73
C GLN A 147 2.72 -13.56 3.52
N ILE A 148 3.65 -13.04 2.71
CA ILE A 148 3.68 -11.61 2.36
C ILE A 148 2.44 -11.26 1.52
N SER A 149 2.15 -12.10 0.51
CA SER A 149 0.95 -11.96 -0.32
C SER A 149 -0.33 -11.99 0.51
N ASP A 150 -0.46 -12.93 1.45
CA ASP A 150 -1.61 -13.01 2.36
C ASP A 150 -1.79 -11.74 3.19
N GLY A 151 -0.68 -11.16 3.68
CA GLY A 151 -0.72 -9.87 4.37
C GLY A 151 -1.19 -8.71 3.49
N ILE A 152 -0.78 -8.68 2.22
CA ILE A 152 -1.21 -7.66 1.24
C ILE A 152 -2.69 -7.83 0.92
N VAL A 153 -3.12 -9.06 0.62
CA VAL A 153 -4.53 -9.40 0.35
C VAL A 153 -5.39 -9.01 1.55
N ALA A 154 -4.89 -9.20 2.77
CA ALA A 154 -5.59 -8.83 3.98
C ALA A 154 -5.85 -7.33 4.11
N ILE A 155 -4.85 -6.53 3.79
CA ILE A 155 -4.97 -5.07 3.78
C ILE A 155 -6.01 -4.65 2.75
N CYS A 156 -5.94 -5.20 1.53
CA CYS A 156 -6.92 -4.89 0.48
C CYS A 156 -8.34 -5.31 0.88
N LYS A 157 -8.50 -6.49 1.52
CA LYS A 157 -9.79 -6.94 2.05
C LYS A 157 -10.34 -5.96 3.09
N LYS A 158 -9.53 -5.60 4.08
CA LYS A 158 -9.91 -4.66 5.14
C LYS A 158 -10.38 -3.33 4.56
N LEU A 159 -9.65 -2.79 3.59
CA LEU A 159 -10.03 -1.56 2.89
C LEU A 159 -11.35 -1.70 2.12
N ARG A 160 -11.59 -2.84 1.44
CA ARG A 160 -12.85 -3.10 0.73
C ARG A 160 -14.05 -3.27 1.65
N GLU A 161 -13.85 -3.83 2.84
CA GLU A 161 -14.89 -4.03 3.86
C GLU A 161 -15.26 -2.72 4.56
N ASP A 162 -14.26 -1.96 5.00
CA ASP A 162 -14.49 -0.74 5.80
C ASP A 162 -14.76 0.50 4.93
N LEU A 163 -14.27 0.53 3.69
CA LEU A 163 -14.39 1.67 2.78
C LEU A 163 -15.08 1.25 1.47
N LEU A 164 -16.37 0.95 1.55
CA LEU A 164 -17.17 0.32 0.48
C LEU A 164 -17.06 1.03 -0.90
N GLY A 165 -16.96 2.36 -0.91
CA GLY A 165 -16.86 3.18 -2.12
C GLY A 165 -15.43 3.39 -2.66
N THR A 166 -14.41 2.90 -1.95
CA THR A 166 -13.00 3.14 -2.29
C THR A 166 -12.49 2.12 -3.29
N LYS A 167 -11.91 2.61 -4.39
CA LYS A 167 -11.09 1.80 -5.30
C LYS A 167 -9.69 1.63 -4.71
N ILE A 168 -9.02 0.53 -5.04
CA ILE A 168 -7.67 0.22 -4.59
C ILE A 168 -6.75 0.13 -5.81
N LEU A 169 -5.67 0.90 -5.79
CA LEU A 169 -4.51 0.69 -6.67
C LEU A 169 -3.43 -0.03 -5.86
N LEU A 170 -3.29 -1.33 -6.09
CA LEU A 170 -2.22 -2.15 -5.53
C LEU A 170 -0.97 -2.03 -6.41
N ILE A 171 0.11 -1.50 -5.85
CA ILE A 171 1.40 -1.41 -6.52
C ILE A 171 2.24 -2.62 -6.12
N SER A 172 2.88 -3.27 -7.09
CA SER A 172 3.84 -4.35 -6.84
C SER A 172 4.93 -3.92 -5.84
N ILE A 173 5.41 -4.84 -5.02
CA ILE A 173 6.57 -4.58 -4.15
C ILE A 173 7.77 -4.27 -5.04
N LEU A 174 8.37 -3.09 -4.84
CA LEU A 174 9.43 -2.60 -5.71
C LEU A 174 10.72 -3.46 -5.58
N PRO A 175 11.52 -3.57 -6.65
CA PRO A 175 12.85 -4.19 -6.59
C PRO A 175 13.77 -3.46 -5.61
N ARG A 176 14.54 -4.20 -4.80
CA ARG A 176 15.52 -3.64 -3.84
C ARG A 176 16.95 -4.12 -4.09
N GLY A 177 17.93 -3.31 -3.66
CA GLY A 177 19.34 -3.53 -3.93
C GLY A 177 19.71 -3.15 -5.37
N GLU A 178 20.98 -3.27 -5.76
CA GLU A 178 21.43 -2.99 -7.14
C GLU A 178 21.42 -4.24 -8.03
N LYS A 179 21.76 -5.40 -7.46
CA LYS A 179 21.90 -6.68 -8.17
C LYS A 179 20.71 -7.60 -7.89
N PRO A 180 20.44 -8.59 -8.78
CA PRO A 180 19.53 -9.70 -8.48
C PRO A 180 19.82 -10.32 -7.11
N SER A 181 18.77 -10.69 -6.39
CA SER A 181 18.89 -11.31 -5.07
C SER A 181 17.64 -12.10 -4.73
N LEU A 182 17.77 -13.06 -3.80
CA LEU A 182 16.64 -13.82 -3.25
C LEU A 182 15.55 -12.91 -2.68
N GLN A 183 15.91 -11.72 -2.19
CA GLN A 183 14.95 -10.75 -1.69
C GLN A 183 14.13 -10.11 -2.82
N ARG A 184 14.74 -9.81 -3.97
CA ARG A 184 14.00 -9.35 -5.16
C ARG A 184 13.05 -10.42 -5.68
N GLU A 185 13.52 -11.67 -5.77
CA GLU A 185 12.69 -12.80 -6.18
C GLU A 185 11.49 -12.98 -5.24
N LYS A 186 11.70 -12.87 -3.93
CA LYS A 186 10.62 -12.89 -2.93
C LYS A 186 9.62 -11.75 -3.15
N ASN A 187 10.07 -10.53 -3.43
CA ASN A 187 9.20 -9.38 -3.71
C ASN A 187 8.36 -9.61 -4.97
N ILE A 188 8.99 -10.11 -6.05
CA ILE A 188 8.32 -10.40 -7.32
C ILE A 188 7.24 -11.47 -7.10
N GLU A 189 7.60 -12.59 -6.47
CA GLU A 189 6.65 -13.70 -6.27
C GLU A 189 5.50 -13.31 -5.33
N ALA A 190 5.77 -12.59 -4.24
CA ALA A 190 4.71 -12.09 -3.36
C ALA A 190 3.75 -11.14 -4.09
N SER A 191 4.27 -10.28 -4.96
CA SER A 191 3.48 -9.35 -5.77
C SER A 191 2.62 -10.08 -6.79
N ARG A 192 3.17 -11.09 -7.47
CA ARG A 192 2.46 -11.96 -8.41
C ARG A 192 1.34 -12.74 -7.74
N LEU A 193 1.59 -13.27 -6.54
CA LEU A 193 0.57 -13.97 -5.76
C LEU A 193 -0.53 -13.02 -5.29
N ALA A 194 -0.19 -11.80 -4.89
CA ALA A 194 -1.18 -10.81 -4.44
C ALA A 194 -2.00 -10.22 -5.60
N SER A 195 -1.44 -10.10 -6.81
CA SER A 195 -2.11 -9.48 -7.95
C SER A 195 -3.37 -10.23 -8.42
N VAL A 196 -3.54 -11.49 -8.03
CA VAL A 196 -4.72 -12.31 -8.37
C VAL A 196 -6.04 -11.71 -7.89
N ILE A 197 -6.01 -10.83 -6.88
CA ILE A 197 -7.20 -10.15 -6.36
C ILE A 197 -7.63 -8.94 -7.20
N ALA A 198 -6.80 -8.52 -8.17
CA ALA A 198 -7.13 -7.41 -9.05
C ALA A 198 -8.26 -7.82 -10.00
N ASP A 199 -9.40 -7.15 -9.88
CA ASP A 199 -10.62 -7.40 -10.63
C ASP A 199 -10.86 -6.34 -11.73
N ASN A 200 -9.97 -5.36 -11.86
CA ASN A 200 -10.08 -4.20 -12.76
C ASN A 200 -11.37 -3.38 -12.57
N LYS A 201 -11.99 -3.47 -11.40
CA LYS A 201 -13.24 -2.78 -11.06
C LYS A 201 -13.11 -2.03 -9.73
N TRP A 202 -12.71 -2.76 -8.69
CA TRP A 202 -12.49 -2.25 -7.34
C TRP A 202 -11.02 -2.32 -6.96
N ILE A 203 -10.30 -3.36 -7.37
CA ILE A 203 -8.87 -3.52 -7.13
C ILE A 203 -8.16 -3.59 -8.47
N TYR A 204 -7.17 -2.75 -8.63
CA TYR A 204 -6.35 -2.63 -9.81
C TYR A 204 -4.90 -2.87 -9.42
N TYR A 205 -4.14 -3.51 -10.30
CA TYR A 205 -2.75 -3.84 -10.05
C TYR A 205 -1.82 -3.08 -11.00
N LEU A 206 -0.78 -2.46 -10.44
CA LEU A 206 0.30 -1.84 -11.20
C LEU A 206 1.60 -2.59 -10.93
N ASP A 207 2.11 -3.24 -11.98
CA ASP A 207 3.41 -3.89 -11.96
C ASP A 207 4.53 -2.87 -12.24
N CYS A 208 5.44 -2.74 -11.29
CA CYS A 208 6.62 -1.89 -11.36
C CYS A 208 7.92 -2.72 -11.48
N GLY A 209 7.86 -4.02 -11.80
CA GLY A 209 9.01 -4.93 -11.79
C GLY A 209 10.11 -4.59 -12.81
N GLU A 210 9.78 -4.54 -14.10
CA GLU A 210 10.80 -4.44 -15.17
C GLU A 210 11.20 -3.00 -15.54
N ASN A 211 10.35 -2.02 -15.20
CA ASN A 211 10.59 -0.61 -15.51
C ASN A 211 11.36 0.14 -14.41
N PHE A 212 11.67 -0.52 -13.29
CA PHE A 212 12.21 0.11 -12.08
C PHE A 212 13.45 -0.63 -11.57
N TRP A 213 14.52 -0.53 -12.33
CA TRP A 213 15.83 -0.91 -11.84
C TRP A 213 16.33 0.20 -10.91
N LEU A 214 16.35 -0.08 -9.60
CA LEU A 214 16.92 0.71 -8.48
C LEU A 214 15.89 1.45 -7.62
N VAL A 215 15.40 0.76 -6.58
CA VAL A 215 15.02 1.40 -5.32
C VAL A 215 16.09 1.05 -4.29
N MET A 216 16.94 2.03 -3.97
CA MET A 216 17.82 1.94 -2.80
C MET A 216 16.96 2.26 -1.57
N VAL A 217 16.47 1.20 -0.91
CA VAL A 217 15.85 1.26 0.43
C VAL A 217 16.90 0.83 1.44
#